data_AF-A0A6J4XVT1-F1
#
_entry.id   AF-A0A6J4XVT1-F1
#
_cell.length_a   1.000
_cell.length_b   1.000
_cell.length_c   1.000
_cell.angle_alpha   90.00
_cell.angle_beta   90.00
_cell.angle_gamma   90.00
#
_symmetry.space_group_name_H-M   'P 1'
#
loop_
_entity.id
_entity.type
_entity.pdbx_description
1 polymer ?
#
loop_
_entity_poly.entity_id
_entity_poly.type
_entity_poly.pdbx_seq_one_letter_code
_entity_poly.pdbx_strand_id
1 'polypeptide(L)'
;MTNVECRMIRRRSGIASSSLFNKIDRIHSFDIRHSLFDIRFFISNPFYFNALPALSFLLFFDSLSSAGCRKSKEVIMKVNFVYMTAGSREEARKIGQELVVAKLAACVNILENMNSIYMWQGKVQNDAEIVLIAKTTEERIPQLTEKVKSLHSYDCPCIVSIPVAGGNPAFLDWIAEEVGDKG
;
A
#
# COMPACT_ATOMS: atom_id res chain seq x y z
N MET A 1 13.00 2.37 -26.22
CA MET A 1 12.30 3.33 -25.34
C MET A 1 10.91 3.53 -25.91
N THR A 2 9.94 2.72 -25.48
CA THR A 2 8.54 2.88 -25.88
C THR A 2 7.95 4.03 -25.09
N ASN A 3 7.70 5.16 -25.73
CA ASN A 3 6.89 6.24 -25.17
C ASN A 3 5.46 5.70 -24.98
N VAL A 4 5.21 5.06 -23.84
CA VAL A 4 3.84 4.77 -23.38
C VAL A 4 3.33 6.08 -22.81
N GLU A 5 2.87 6.96 -23.70
CA GLU A 5 2.07 8.11 -23.31
C GLU A 5 0.82 7.53 -22.62
N CYS A 6 0.78 7.48 -21.28
CA CYS A 6 -0.41 7.09 -20.55
C CYS A 6 -1.46 8.16 -20.81
N ARG A 7 -2.20 7.92 -21.88
CA ARG A 7 -3.38 8.63 -22.30
C ARG A 7 -4.50 8.21 -21.33
N MET A 8 -4.42 8.79 -20.14
CA MET A 8 -5.33 8.63 -19.01
C MET A 8 -6.79 8.62 -19.50
N ILE A 9 -7.57 7.59 -19.16
CA ILE A 9 -9.04 7.56 -19.32
C ILE A 9 -9.51 7.62 -20.80
N ARG A 10 -8.94 6.81 -21.70
CA ARG A 10 -9.58 6.51 -22.99
C ARG A 10 -10.57 5.36 -22.80
N ARG A 11 -11.88 5.58 -22.99
CA ARG A 11 -12.83 4.49 -23.24
C ARG A 11 -12.44 3.83 -24.57
N ARG A 12 -12.36 2.50 -24.64
CA ARG A 12 -12.04 1.75 -25.86
C ARG A 12 -13.01 2.09 -27.02
N SER A 13 -12.70 3.14 -27.77
CA SER A 13 -13.29 3.46 -29.05
C SER A 13 -12.15 3.65 -30.04
N GLY A 14 -12.13 2.77 -31.05
CA GLY A 14 -11.16 2.79 -32.13
C GLY A 14 -11.19 4.12 -32.89
N ILE A 15 -10.01 4.49 -33.39
CA ILE A 15 -9.65 5.50 -34.40
C ILE A 15 -8.40 6.25 -33.90
N ALA A 16 -7.34 6.15 -34.70
CA ALA A 16 -6.03 6.73 -34.48
C ALA A 16 -5.89 8.02 -35.30
N SER A 17 -5.21 9.02 -34.74
CA SER A 17 -4.41 9.94 -35.54
C SER A 17 -3.29 10.56 -34.70
N SER A 18 -2.11 10.56 -35.30
CA SER A 18 -0.79 11.06 -34.90
C SER A 18 -0.75 12.60 -34.84
N SER A 19 0.11 13.27 -34.06
CA SER A 19 1.55 13.38 -34.32
C SER A 19 2.25 14.34 -33.33
N LEU A 20 3.51 14.02 -33.02
CA LEU A 20 4.69 14.86 -32.76
C LEU A 20 4.64 16.07 -31.79
N PHE A 21 5.48 16.04 -30.74
CA PHE A 21 6.80 16.72 -30.71
C PHE A 21 7.63 16.32 -29.47
N ASN A 22 8.96 16.32 -29.60
CA ASN A 22 9.96 15.83 -28.64
C ASN A 22 10.81 16.99 -28.05
N LYS A 23 11.59 16.65 -27.00
CA LYS A 23 12.75 17.34 -26.36
C LYS A 23 12.40 18.31 -25.20
N ILE A 24 13.13 18.39 -24.06
CA ILE A 24 14.58 18.29 -23.80
C ILE A 24 14.90 18.16 -22.27
N ASP A 25 16.06 17.53 -21.95
CA ASP A 25 17.03 17.59 -20.81
C ASP A 25 16.59 17.54 -19.32
N ARG A 26 17.04 16.60 -18.47
CA ARG A 26 18.38 16.29 -17.87
C ARG A 26 18.82 17.33 -16.82
N ILE A 27 18.98 16.94 -15.53
CA ILE A 27 20.13 17.24 -14.64
C ILE A 27 19.95 16.83 -13.14
N HIS A 28 21.03 16.23 -12.60
CA HIS A 28 21.59 16.11 -11.23
C HIS A 28 20.84 15.53 -10.00
N SER A 29 21.27 14.31 -9.64
CA SER A 29 21.87 13.87 -8.37
C SER A 29 21.84 14.80 -7.14
N PHE A 30 21.37 14.27 -6.00
CA PHE A 30 21.88 14.62 -4.67
C PHE A 30 21.76 13.44 -3.69
N ASP A 31 22.91 12.96 -3.22
CA ASP A 31 23.16 11.94 -2.19
C ASP A 31 23.40 12.68 -0.87
N ILE A 32 22.71 12.33 0.22
CA ILE A 32 23.21 12.57 1.58
C ILE A 32 22.93 11.33 2.45
N ARG A 33 24.06 10.76 2.88
CA ARG A 33 24.26 9.74 3.90
C ARG A 33 24.14 10.30 5.33
N HIS A 34 23.73 9.38 6.22
CA HIS A 34 24.11 9.25 7.63
C HIS A 34 23.65 10.29 8.67
N SER A 35 22.88 9.80 9.66
CA SER A 35 23.26 9.94 11.07
C SER A 35 22.65 8.80 11.90
N LEU A 36 23.53 7.91 12.36
CA LEU A 36 23.35 6.99 13.49
C LEU A 36 23.87 7.72 14.72
N PHE A 37 23.07 7.82 15.79
CA PHE A 37 23.40 8.02 17.21
C PHE A 37 22.03 8.27 17.88
N ASP A 38 21.53 7.50 18.85
CA ASP A 38 22.12 7.31 20.17
C ASP A 38 21.61 6.00 20.82
N ILE A 39 22.53 5.07 21.08
CA ILE A 39 22.42 4.04 22.11
C ILE A 39 23.45 4.42 23.15
N ARG A 40 23.02 5.02 24.26
CA ARG A 40 23.71 5.09 25.57
C ARG A 40 22.92 5.97 26.55
N PHE A 41 21.80 5.46 27.07
CA PHE A 41 21.25 5.98 28.33
C PHE A 41 21.76 5.08 29.46
N PHE A 42 22.93 5.45 29.99
CA PHE A 42 23.53 4.99 31.25
C PHE A 42 22.45 4.97 32.34
N ILE A 43 22.20 3.87 33.06
CA ILE A 43 23.06 3.31 34.12
C ILE A 43 23.73 4.42 34.93
N SER A 44 22.96 5.21 35.68
CA SER A 44 23.48 6.11 36.72
C SER A 44 22.36 6.45 37.70
N ASN A 45 21.99 5.52 38.58
CA ASN A 45 21.25 5.85 39.80
C ASN A 45 21.63 4.88 40.92
N PRO A 46 22.60 5.24 41.78
CA PRO A 46 23.00 4.46 42.93
C PRO A 46 22.33 5.01 44.18
N PHE A 47 21.03 4.80 44.33
CA PHE A 47 20.34 4.98 45.61
C PHE A 47 19.13 4.07 45.61
N TYR A 48 19.29 2.87 46.14
CA TYR A 48 18.29 2.07 46.88
C TYR A 48 18.94 0.73 47.21
N PHE A 49 19.91 0.77 48.13
CA PHE A 49 20.34 -0.40 48.87
C PHE A 49 19.73 -0.26 50.26
N ASN A 50 18.78 -1.12 50.63
CA ASN A 50 18.88 -1.92 51.86
C ASN A 50 17.65 -2.82 52.05
N ALA A 51 17.95 -4.05 52.48
CA ALA A 51 17.07 -5.09 52.99
C ALA A 51 16.32 -5.97 51.96
N LEU A 52 17.05 -6.89 51.31
CA LEU A 52 16.66 -8.29 51.08
C LEU A 52 17.92 -9.07 50.63
N PRO A 53 18.09 -10.36 51.02
CA PRO A 53 19.35 -11.06 50.82
C PRO A 53 19.57 -11.35 49.33
N ALA A 54 20.76 -10.99 48.85
CA ALA A 54 21.20 -11.03 47.44
C ALA A 54 21.23 -12.44 46.80
N LEU A 55 20.79 -13.49 47.49
CA LEU A 55 20.81 -14.86 46.99
C LEU A 55 19.47 -15.38 46.47
N SER A 56 18.35 -14.69 46.75
CA SER A 56 17.01 -15.15 46.29
C SER A 56 16.53 -14.46 45.00
N PHE A 57 17.21 -13.40 44.55
CA PHE A 57 16.80 -12.66 43.35
C PHE A 57 17.39 -13.23 42.05
N LEU A 58 18.57 -13.84 42.13
CA LEU A 58 19.26 -14.45 40.97
C LEU A 58 18.59 -15.73 40.48
N LEU A 59 17.93 -16.49 41.36
CA LEU A 59 17.20 -17.70 40.95
C LEU A 59 15.81 -17.41 40.38
N PHE A 60 15.27 -16.20 40.57
CA PHE A 60 13.96 -15.82 40.03
C PHE A 60 14.08 -15.24 38.60
N PHE A 61 15.21 -14.59 38.27
CA PHE A 61 15.44 -14.04 36.93
C PHE A 61 15.84 -15.11 35.89
N ASP A 62 16.53 -16.17 36.29
CA ASP A 62 16.90 -17.26 35.37
C ASP A 62 15.72 -18.16 34.97
N SER A 63 14.65 -18.21 35.79
CA SER A 63 13.45 -19.02 35.48
C SER A 63 12.46 -18.33 34.52
N LEU A 64 12.61 -17.04 34.26
CA LEU A 64 11.79 -16.31 33.26
C LEU A 64 12.50 -16.16 31.91
N SER A 65 13.79 -16.50 31.82
CA SER A 65 14.53 -16.47 30.56
C SER A 65 14.33 -17.72 29.70
N SER A 66 13.62 -18.75 30.18
CA SER A 66 13.39 -20.02 29.46
C SER A 66 12.00 -20.17 28.84
N ALA A 67 11.09 -19.19 29.04
CA ALA A 67 9.96 -19.02 28.14
C ALA A 67 10.49 -18.35 26.86
N GLY A 68 11.14 -19.15 26.01
CA GLY A 68 11.53 -18.75 24.67
C GLY A 68 10.30 -18.37 23.86
N CYS A 69 9.84 -17.14 24.03
CA CYS A 69 9.06 -16.45 23.02
C CYS A 69 10.00 -16.36 21.83
N ARG A 70 9.83 -17.33 20.93
CA ARG A 70 10.41 -17.33 19.60
C ARG A 70 10.13 -15.92 19.09
N LYS A 71 11.16 -15.08 18.95
CA LYS A 71 11.04 -13.86 18.15
C LYS A 71 10.72 -14.37 16.76
N SER A 72 9.43 -14.58 16.46
CA SER A 72 8.96 -14.57 15.10
C SER A 72 9.58 -13.32 14.52
N LYS A 73 10.25 -13.44 13.38
CA LYS A 73 10.45 -12.27 12.55
C LYS A 73 9.06 -11.65 12.45
N GLU A 74 8.85 -10.53 13.12
CA GLU A 74 7.69 -9.71 12.91
C GLU A 74 7.86 -9.21 11.48
N VAL A 75 7.37 -10.02 10.54
CA VAL A 75 7.26 -9.61 9.16
C VAL A 75 6.15 -8.58 9.22
N ILE A 76 6.54 -7.31 9.33
CA ILE A 76 5.62 -6.19 9.25
C ILE A 76 5.03 -6.26 7.84
N MET A 77 3.87 -6.90 7.73
CA MET A 77 3.11 -7.00 6.49
C MET A 77 2.68 -5.58 6.13
N LYS A 78 3.21 -5.08 5.02
CA LYS A 78 2.96 -3.71 4.57
C LYS A 78 1.61 -3.65 3.86
N VAL A 79 0.61 -3.15 4.58
CA VAL A 79 -0.72 -2.90 4.04
C VAL A 79 -0.72 -1.61 3.21
N ASN A 80 -1.48 -1.62 2.12
CA ASN A 80 -1.66 -0.49 1.21
C ASN A 80 -3.14 -0.25 0.94
N PHE A 81 -3.49 1.03 0.75
CA PHE A 81 -4.73 1.43 0.09
C PHE A 81 -4.47 1.59 -1.40
N VAL A 82 -5.26 0.91 -2.23
CA VAL A 82 -5.23 1.11 -3.67
C VAL A 82 -6.41 1.97 -4.08
N TYR A 83 -6.11 3.22 -4.45
CA TYR A 83 -7.05 4.16 -5.01
C TYR A 83 -7.25 3.88 -6.51
N MET A 84 -8.50 3.76 -6.92
CA MET A 84 -8.87 3.55 -8.32
C MET A 84 -10.11 4.37 -8.66
N THR A 85 -10.27 4.70 -9.94
CA THR A 85 -11.52 5.25 -10.48
C THR A 85 -12.11 4.30 -11.52
N ALA A 86 -13.42 4.34 -11.73
CA ALA A 86 -14.13 3.56 -12.74
C ALA A 86 -15.23 4.41 -13.40
N GLY A 87 -15.58 4.06 -14.64
CA GLY A 87 -16.51 4.84 -15.46
C GLY A 87 -17.99 4.59 -15.21
N SER A 88 -18.34 3.58 -14.41
CA SER A 88 -19.72 3.32 -13.99
C SER A 88 -19.80 2.59 -12.64
N ARG A 89 -20.99 2.63 -12.02
CA ARG A 89 -21.28 1.91 -10.78
C ARG A 89 -21.15 0.40 -10.95
N GLU A 90 -21.64 -0.12 -12.07
CA GLU A 90 -21.62 -1.55 -12.41
C GLU A 90 -20.18 -2.05 -12.60
N GLU A 91 -19.36 -1.26 -13.30
CA GLU A 91 -17.93 -1.54 -13.46
C GLU A 91 -17.21 -1.55 -12.11
N ALA A 92 -17.43 -0.53 -11.27
CA ALA A 92 -16.82 -0.44 -9.95
C ALA A 92 -17.22 -1.63 -9.05
N ARG A 93 -18.51 -2.01 -9.05
CA ARG A 93 -19.00 -3.17 -8.30
C ARG A 93 -18.36 -4.46 -8.78
N LYS A 94 -18.29 -4.67 -10.10
CA LYS A 94 -17.67 -5.86 -10.69
C LYS A 94 -16.19 -5.94 -10.32
N ILE A 95 -15.43 -4.86 -10.47
CA ILE A 95 -14.01 -4.80 -10.09
C ILE A 95 -13.85 -5.12 -8.60
N GLY A 96 -14.62 -4.46 -7.73
CA GLY A 96 -14.54 -4.68 -6.29
C GLY A 96 -14.81 -6.14 -5.89
N GLN A 97 -15.85 -6.75 -6.46
CA GLN A 97 -16.21 -8.16 -6.22
C GLN A 97 -15.10 -9.11 -6.68
N GLU A 98 -14.62 -8.94 -7.91
CA GLU A 98 -13.58 -9.78 -8.49
C GLU A 98 -12.25 -9.71 -7.72
N LEU A 99 -11.89 -8.54 -7.18
CA LEU A 99 -10.69 -8.38 -6.37
C LEU A 99 -10.78 -9.15 -5.04
N VAL A 100 -11.94 -9.12 -4.39
CA VAL A 100 -12.15 -9.84 -3.13
C VAL A 100 -12.22 -11.35 -3.38
N VAL A 101 -12.99 -11.79 -4.37
CA VAL A 101 -13.12 -13.22 -4.73
C VAL A 101 -11.76 -13.82 -5.13
N ALA A 102 -10.94 -13.06 -5.86
CA ALA A 102 -9.60 -13.48 -6.24
C ALA A 102 -8.55 -13.31 -5.12
N LYS A 103 -8.96 -12.84 -3.92
CA LYS A 103 -8.07 -12.56 -2.77
C LYS A 103 -6.93 -11.60 -3.08
N LEU A 104 -7.18 -10.68 -4.00
CA LEU A 104 -6.24 -9.61 -4.35
C LEU A 104 -6.45 -8.37 -3.47
N ALA A 105 -7.61 -8.27 -2.82
CA ALA A 105 -7.91 -7.29 -1.79
C ALA A 105 -8.79 -7.92 -0.71
N ALA A 106 -8.55 -7.58 0.56
CA ALA A 106 -9.38 -8.05 1.67
C ALA A 106 -10.76 -7.38 1.66
N CYS A 107 -10.81 -6.09 1.31
CA CYS A 107 -12.06 -5.37 1.11
C CYS A 107 -11.89 -4.18 0.16
N VAL A 108 -13.01 -3.69 -0.37
CA VAL A 108 -13.08 -2.54 -1.29
C VAL A 108 -14.23 -1.62 -0.86
N ASN A 109 -13.94 -0.33 -0.67
CA ASN A 109 -14.97 0.68 -0.48
C ASN A 109 -15.30 1.32 -1.83
N ILE A 110 -16.57 1.59 -2.09
CA ILE A 110 -17.04 2.25 -3.30
C ILE A 110 -17.66 3.58 -2.91
N LEU A 111 -17.15 4.69 -3.47
CA LEU A 111 -17.71 6.03 -3.29
C LEU A 111 -18.27 6.49 -4.63
N GLU A 112 -19.59 6.70 -4.65
CA GLU A 112 -20.33 7.09 -5.85
C GLU A 112 -20.43 8.62 -5.96
N ASN A 113 -20.83 9.12 -7.13
CA ASN A 113 -21.05 10.54 -7.43
C ASN A 113 -19.79 11.42 -7.28
N MET A 114 -18.65 10.95 -7.79
CA MET A 114 -17.41 11.72 -7.84
C MET A 114 -17.26 12.38 -9.23
N ASN A 115 -16.62 13.56 -9.28
CA ASN A 115 -16.26 14.22 -10.53
C ASN A 115 -14.74 14.30 -10.68
N SER A 116 -14.23 13.79 -11.80
CA SER A 116 -12.83 13.86 -12.19
C SER A 116 -12.61 15.00 -13.17
N ILE A 117 -11.73 15.94 -12.82
CA ILE A 117 -11.35 17.07 -13.67
C ILE A 117 -9.89 16.87 -14.11
N TYR A 118 -9.65 16.85 -15.41
CA TYR A 118 -8.31 16.59 -15.97
C TYR A 118 -8.15 17.24 -17.35
N MET A 119 -6.90 17.37 -17.82
CA MET A 119 -6.60 17.89 -19.15
C MET A 119 -6.54 16.74 -20.16
N TRP A 120 -7.29 16.85 -21.25
CA TRP A 120 -7.27 15.89 -22.35
C TRP A 120 -7.32 16.60 -23.71
N GLN A 121 -6.37 16.27 -24.59
CA GLN A 121 -6.27 16.88 -25.94
C GLN A 121 -6.36 18.41 -25.91
N GLY A 122 -5.71 19.04 -24.91
CA GLY A 122 -5.69 20.49 -24.73
C GLY A 122 -7.00 21.10 -24.21
N LYS A 123 -7.95 20.29 -23.74
CA LYS A 123 -9.21 20.74 -23.14
C LYS A 123 -9.40 20.15 -21.75
N VAL A 124 -9.90 20.97 -20.83
CA VAL A 124 -10.34 20.48 -19.51
C VAL A 124 -11.57 19.61 -19.70
N GLN A 125 -11.51 18.39 -19.19
CA GLN A 125 -12.62 17.46 -19.09
C GLN A 125 -13.19 17.47 -17.66
N ASN A 126 -14.44 17.07 -17.54
CA ASN A 126 -15.12 16.91 -16.26
C ASN A 126 -16.08 15.72 -16.41
N ASP A 127 -15.66 14.59 -15.86
CA ASP A 127 -16.37 13.31 -16.02
C ASP A 127 -16.86 12.81 -14.66
N ALA A 128 -18.07 12.26 -14.65
CA ALA A 128 -18.61 11.58 -13.48
C ALA A 128 -17.99 10.18 -13.37
N GLU A 129 -17.38 9.89 -12.23
CA GLU A 129 -16.67 8.63 -11.95
C GLU A 129 -17.07 8.05 -10.59
N ILE A 130 -16.66 6.81 -10.38
CA ILE A 130 -16.82 6.09 -9.12
C ILE A 130 -15.43 5.79 -8.56
N VAL A 131 -15.19 6.12 -7.28
CA VAL A 131 -13.93 5.80 -6.61
C VAL A 131 -14.03 4.42 -5.97
N LEU A 132 -12.96 3.65 -6.12
CA LEU A 132 -12.74 2.42 -5.36
C LEU A 132 -11.50 2.59 -4.48
N ILE A 133 -11.60 2.15 -3.23
CA ILE A 133 -10.47 2.08 -2.30
C ILE A 133 -10.35 0.65 -1.80
N ALA A 134 -9.44 -0.11 -2.41
CA ALA A 134 -9.12 -1.47 -1.99
C ALA A 134 -8.07 -1.48 -0.88
N LYS A 135 -8.17 -2.43 0.05
CA LYS A 135 -7.15 -2.66 1.09
C LYS A 135 -6.51 -4.02 0.85
N THR A 136 -5.19 -4.02 0.74
CA THR A 136 -4.42 -5.22 0.40
C THR A 136 -3.01 -5.14 0.95
N THR A 137 -2.22 -6.19 0.77
CA THR A 137 -0.79 -6.21 1.07
C THR A 137 0.03 -5.73 -0.14
N GLU A 138 1.23 -5.21 0.12
CA GLU A 138 2.14 -4.72 -0.93
C GLU A 138 2.42 -5.78 -2.01
N GLU A 139 2.52 -7.04 -1.59
CA GLU A 139 2.82 -8.19 -2.45
C GLU A 139 1.72 -8.46 -3.49
N ARG A 140 0.46 -8.10 -3.19
CA ARG A 140 -0.68 -8.33 -4.09
C ARG A 140 -0.90 -7.23 -5.11
N ILE A 141 -0.26 -6.06 -4.95
CA ILE A 141 -0.47 -4.90 -5.84
C ILE A 141 -0.24 -5.24 -7.33
N PRO A 142 0.82 -5.98 -7.73
CA PRO A 142 1.02 -6.29 -9.14
C PRO A 142 -0.13 -7.11 -9.73
N GLN A 143 -0.57 -8.15 -9.01
CA GLN A 143 -1.67 -9.02 -9.43
C GLN A 143 -3.01 -8.29 -9.43
N LEU A 144 -3.26 -7.46 -8.41
CA LEU A 144 -4.42 -6.56 -8.35
C LEU A 144 -4.46 -5.64 -9.55
N THR A 145 -3.34 -4.99 -9.89
CA THR A 145 -3.24 -4.03 -10.99
C THR A 145 -3.59 -4.70 -12.33
N GLU A 146 -3.03 -5.87 -12.61
CA GLU A 146 -3.34 -6.60 -13.84
C GLU A 146 -4.80 -7.08 -13.89
N LYS A 147 -5.35 -7.55 -12.78
CA LYS A 147 -6.76 -7.93 -12.70
C LYS A 147 -7.67 -6.75 -12.98
N VAL A 148 -7.41 -5.59 -12.38
CA VAL A 148 -8.19 -4.37 -12.62
C VAL A 148 -8.10 -3.97 -14.09
N LYS A 149 -6.89 -3.90 -14.66
CA LYS A 149 -6.68 -3.58 -16.09
C LYS A 149 -7.44 -4.53 -17.02
N SER A 150 -7.55 -5.81 -16.68
CA SER A 150 -8.29 -6.80 -17.48
C SER A 150 -9.81 -6.58 -17.48
N LEU A 151 -10.35 -5.95 -16.43
CA LEU A 151 -11.78 -5.73 -16.22
C LEU A 151 -12.23 -4.32 -16.61
N HIS A 152 -11.30 -3.37 -16.67
CA HIS A 152 -11.60 -1.96 -16.82
C HIS A 152 -11.85 -1.56 -18.29
N SER A 153 -12.83 -0.68 -18.50
CA SER A 153 -13.13 -0.06 -19.79
C SER A 153 -12.11 0.96 -20.29
N TYR A 154 -11.25 1.47 -19.41
CA TYR A 154 -10.24 2.48 -19.74
C TYR A 154 -8.94 1.82 -20.18
N ASP A 155 -8.29 2.40 -21.18
CA ASP A 155 -6.99 1.90 -21.66
C ASP A 155 -5.85 2.14 -20.66
N CYS A 156 -5.86 3.28 -19.96
CA CYS A 156 -4.95 3.60 -18.85
C CYS A 156 -5.80 3.99 -17.62
N PRO A 157 -6.26 3.01 -16.82
CA PRO A 157 -7.05 3.29 -15.62
C PRO A 157 -6.20 3.90 -14.51
N CYS A 158 -6.80 4.75 -13.67
CA CYS A 158 -6.15 5.26 -12.47
C CYS A 158 -6.06 4.13 -11.43
N ILE A 159 -4.84 3.71 -11.10
CA ILE A 159 -4.55 2.71 -10.06
C ILE A 159 -3.32 3.19 -9.30
N VAL A 160 -3.48 3.63 -8.07
CA VAL A 160 -2.39 4.19 -7.25
C VAL A 160 -2.38 3.52 -5.87
N SER A 161 -1.19 3.08 -5.43
CA SER A 161 -1.00 2.48 -4.11
C SER A 161 -0.51 3.52 -3.11
N ILE A 162 -1.11 3.54 -1.93
CA ILE A 162 -0.80 4.44 -0.82
C ILE A 162 -0.44 3.58 0.40
N PRO A 163 0.82 3.62 0.89
CA PRO A 163 1.24 2.85 2.04
C PRO A 163 0.49 3.24 3.32
N VAL A 164 0.07 2.25 4.10
CA VAL A 164 -0.53 2.46 5.42
C VAL A 164 0.58 2.48 6.48
N ALA A 165 0.73 3.62 7.17
CA ALA A 165 1.78 3.80 8.19
C ALA A 165 1.45 3.14 9.54
N GLY A 166 0.17 2.86 9.81
CA GLY A 166 -0.30 2.25 11.05
C GLY A 166 -1.83 2.09 11.06
N GLY A 167 -2.36 1.43 12.07
CA GLY A 167 -3.79 1.15 12.18
C GLY A 167 -4.09 0.20 13.34
N ASN A 168 -5.34 -0.28 13.42
CA ASN A 168 -5.71 -1.33 14.37
C ASN A 168 -5.01 -2.65 13.99
N PRO A 169 -4.12 -3.21 14.83
CA PRO A 169 -3.36 -4.43 14.50
C PRO A 169 -4.25 -5.58 14.05
N ALA A 170 -5.33 -5.86 14.77
CA ALA A 170 -6.25 -6.95 14.43
C ALA A 170 -6.88 -6.80 13.03
N PHE A 171 -7.08 -5.56 12.56
CA PHE A 171 -7.61 -5.31 11.22
C PHE A 171 -6.54 -5.47 10.14
N LEU A 172 -5.30 -5.06 10.43
CA LEU A 172 -4.17 -5.23 9.52
C LEU A 172 -3.80 -6.71 9.36
N ASP A 173 -3.86 -7.47 10.45
CA ASP A 173 -3.67 -8.92 10.47
C ASP A 173 -4.76 -9.60 9.65
N TRP A 174 -6.02 -9.24 9.85
CA TRP A 174 -7.14 -9.74 9.04
C TRP A 174 -6.96 -9.47 7.55
N ILE A 175 -6.46 -8.27 7.16
CA ILE A 175 -6.17 -7.99 5.74
C ILE A 175 -5.15 -8.98 5.20
N ALA A 176 -4.06 -9.22 5.94
CA ALA A 176 -3.00 -10.14 5.53
C ALA A 176 -3.51 -11.59 5.42
N GLU A 177 -4.39 -12.02 6.33
CA GLU A 177 -5.00 -13.35 6.32
C GLU A 177 -5.92 -13.56 5.10
N GLU A 178 -6.78 -12.59 4.77
CA GLU A 178 -7.72 -12.71 3.65
C GLU A 178 -7.01 -12.81 2.30
N VAL A 179 -5.91 -12.08 2.14
CA VAL A 179 -5.12 -12.05 0.89
C VAL A 179 -3.90 -12.97 0.93
N GLY A 180 -3.68 -13.71 2.01
CA GLY A 180 -2.58 -14.66 2.13
C GLY A 180 -2.75 -15.88 1.21
N ASP A 181 -1.64 -16.44 0.75
CA ASP A 181 -1.67 -17.74 0.08
C ASP A 181 -2.17 -18.79 1.09
N LYS A 182 -3.26 -19.48 0.76
CA LYS A 182 -3.59 -20.71 1.47
C LYS A 182 -2.63 -21.77 0.95
N GLY A 183 -1.63 -22.10 1.76
CA GLY A 183 -0.86 -23.33 1.59
C GLY A 183 -1.76 -24.56 1.61
#